data_AF-A0A6B0XXH0-F1
#
_entry.id   AF-A0A6B0XXH0-F1
#
_cell.length_a   1.000
_cell.length_b   1.000
_cell.length_c   1.000
_cell.angle_alpha   90.00
_cell.angle_beta   90.00
_cell.angle_gamma   90.00
#
_symmetry.space_group_name_H-M   'P 1'
#
loop_
_entity.id
_entity.type
_entity.pdbx_description
1 polymer ?
#
loop_
_entity_poly.entity_id
_entity_poly.type
_entity_poly.pdbx_seq_one_letter_code
_entity_poly.pdbx_strand_id
1 'polypeptide(L)' 'MRKGAPTKGNRKHKENVVSQPFYTARARLEKVEGVHRRARLEEGTEIDFGVHGPIKSHYRIDAKDLPLPVDYQVAATGG' A
#
# COMPACT_ATOMS: atom_id res chain seq x y z
N MET A 1 -36.24 29.00 -41.09
CA MET A 1 -35.82 27.76 -40.40
C MET A 1 -34.53 28.03 -39.61
N ARG A 2 -34.53 27.94 -38.28
CA ARG A 2 -33.33 28.07 -37.45
C ARG A 2 -32.84 26.65 -37.08
N LYS A 3 -31.63 26.27 -37.49
CA LYS A 3 -31.01 24.98 -37.16
C LYS A 3 -30.56 25.02 -35.68
N GLY A 4 -31.09 24.11 -34.87
CA GLY A 4 -30.70 23.94 -33.46
C GLY A 4 -29.28 23.38 -33.34
N ALA A 5 -28.50 23.93 -32.41
CA ALA A 5 -27.14 23.50 -32.10
C ALA A 5 -27.11 22.11 -31.43
N PRO A 6 -26.05 21.31 -31.62
CA PRO A 6 -25.92 19.99 -30.98
C PRO A 6 -25.67 20.16 -29.48
N THR A 7 -26.49 19.51 -28.66
CA THR A 7 -26.34 19.48 -27.20
C THR A 7 -25.12 18.64 -26.82
N LYS A 8 -24.21 19.24 -26.02
CA LYS A 8 -23.05 18.54 -25.46
C LYS A 8 -23.54 17.32 -24.67
N GLY A 9 -23.15 16.13 -25.12
CA GLY A 9 -23.39 14.88 -24.40
C GLY A 9 -22.84 14.96 -22.98
N ASN A 10 -23.73 14.75 -22.02
CA ASN A 10 -23.41 14.75 -20.60
C ASN A 10 -22.58 13.49 -20.29
N ARG A 11 -21.24 13.61 -20.34
CA ARG A 11 -20.34 12.56 -19.84
C ARG A 11 -20.58 12.43 -18.33
N LYS A 12 -21.45 11.50 -17.94
CA LYS A 12 -21.61 11.12 -16.54
C LYS A 12 -20.24 10.71 -16.02
N HIS A 13 -19.74 11.42 -15.01
CA HIS A 13 -18.63 10.95 -14.19
C HIS A 13 -19.01 9.54 -13.73
N LYS A 14 -18.28 8.51 -14.18
CA LYS A 14 -18.36 7.20 -13.53
C LYS A 14 -17.82 7.41 -12.13
N GLU A 15 -18.72 7.44 -11.14
CA GLU A 15 -18.31 7.25 -9.76
C GLU A 15 -17.59 5.91 -9.70
N ASN A 16 -16.32 5.94 -9.32
CA ASN A 16 -15.61 4.73 -8.94
C ASN A 16 -16.31 4.24 -7.68
N VAL A 17 -17.19 3.25 -7.82
CA VAL A 17 -17.79 2.56 -6.69
C VAL A 17 -16.67 1.76 -6.03
N VAL A 18 -15.98 2.38 -5.08
CA VAL A 18 -15.11 1.66 -4.16
C VAL A 18 -16.04 0.76 -3.35
N SER A 19 -15.91 -0.55 -3.52
CA SER A 19 -16.66 -1.53 -2.75
C SER A 19 -16.39 -1.30 -1.27
N GLN A 20 -17.43 -1.38 -0.43
CA GLN A 20 -17.25 -1.31 1.01
C GLN A 20 -16.33 -2.45 1.48
N PRO A 21 -15.36 -2.18 2.36
CA PRO A 21 -14.45 -3.22 2.82
C PRO A 21 -15.22 -4.26 3.66
N PHE A 22 -14.97 -5.54 3.40
CA PHE A 22 -15.48 -6.64 4.24
C PHE A 22 -14.86 -6.61 5.65
N TYR A 23 -13.61 -6.16 5.74
CA TYR A 23 -12.85 -6.06 6.99
C TYR A 23 -11.91 -4.86 6.95
N THR A 24 -11.79 -4.16 8.07
CA THR A 24 -10.82 -3.08 8.28
C THR A 24 -9.95 -3.43 9.48
N ALA A 25 -8.67 -3.70 9.23
CA ALA A 25 -7.66 -3.77 10.29
C ALA A 25 -7.09 -2.38 10.57
N ARG A 26 -6.82 -2.07 11.84
CA ARG A 26 -5.97 -0.91 12.18
C ARG A 26 -4.59 -1.40 12.61
N ALA A 27 -3.59 -0.61 12.23
CA ALA A 27 -2.21 -0.83 12.60
C ALA A 27 -1.57 0.50 12.98
N ARG A 28 -0.65 0.47 13.93
CA ARG A 28 0.28 1.57 14.19
C ARG A 28 1.61 1.24 13.55
N LEU A 29 2.17 2.18 12.80
CA LEU A 29 3.49 2.05 12.21
C LEU A 29 4.44 3.04 12.85
N GLU A 30 5.63 2.57 13.22
CA GLU A 30 6.68 3.38 13.81
C GLU A 30 8.03 3.16 13.11
N LYS A 31 8.86 4.20 13.15
CA LYS A 31 10.26 4.12 12.74
C LYS A 31 11.08 3.75 13.96
N VAL A 32 11.70 2.58 13.93
CA VAL A 32 12.61 2.12 14.99
C VAL A 32 13.96 2.79 14.81
N GLU A 33 14.62 2.55 13.68
CA GLU A 33 15.89 3.18 13.29
C GLU A 33 16.07 3.14 11.77
N GLY A 34 16.88 4.04 11.20
CA GLY A 34 17.26 4.00 9.78
C GLY A 34 16.13 3.61 8.81
N VAL A 35 16.24 2.42 8.22
CA VAL A 35 15.25 1.79 7.31
C VAL A 35 14.35 0.76 7.99
N HIS A 36 14.60 0.42 9.26
CA HIS A 36 13.77 -0.48 10.06
C HIS A 36 12.49 0.23 10.52
N ARG A 37 11.36 -0.44 10.29
CA ARG A 37 10.01 -0.04 10.70
C ARG A 37 9.34 -1.20 11.44
N ARG A 38 8.45 -0.85 12.36
CA ARG A 38 7.60 -1.80 13.08
C ARG A 38 6.14 -1.45 12.87
N ALA A 39 5.33 -2.44 12.53
CA ALA A 39 3.88 -2.35 12.63
C ALA A 39 3.40 -3.11 13.86
N ARG A 40 2.39 -2.56 14.54
CA ARG A 40 1.64 -3.26 15.58
C ARG A 40 0.15 -3.26 15.21
N LEU A 41 -0.42 -4.45 15.07
CA LEU A 41 -1.86 -4.65 14.84
C LEU A 41 -2.63 -4.45 16.15
N GLU A 42 -3.94 -4.19 16.06
CA GLU A 42 -4.79 -3.99 17.25
C GLU A 42 -4.80 -5.22 18.17
N GLU A 43 -4.71 -6.45 17.65
CA GLU A 43 -4.62 -7.65 18.49
C GLU A 43 -3.23 -7.87 19.13
N GLY A 44 -2.27 -6.98 18.89
CA GLY A 44 -0.95 -7.01 19.51
C GLY A 44 0.15 -7.66 18.67
N THR A 45 -0.18 -8.23 17.50
CA THR A 45 0.81 -8.77 16.55
C THR A 45 1.80 -7.69 16.15
N GLU A 46 3.10 -8.00 16.24
CA GLU A 46 4.18 -7.12 15.78
C GLU A 46 4.85 -7.67 14.54
N ILE A 47 5.11 -6.77 13.59
CA ILE A 47 5.75 -7.09 12.31
C ILE A 47 6.88 -6.10 12.09
N ASP A 48 8.11 -6.60 11.97
CA ASP A 48 9.29 -5.80 11.65
C ASP A 48 9.59 -5.90 10.15
N PHE A 49 9.81 -4.76 9.51
CA PHE A 49 10.18 -4.67 8.10
C PHE A 49 11.30 -3.65 7.89
N GLY A 50 12.06 -3.86 6.83
CA GLY A 50 13.20 -3.02 6.47
C GLY A 50 13.62 -3.30 5.05
N VAL A 51 14.89 -3.58 4.84
CA VAL A 51 15.46 -3.93 3.54
C VAL A 51 16.40 -5.11 3.71
N HIS A 52 16.56 -5.88 2.64
CA HIS A 52 17.52 -6.98 2.56
C HIS A 52 18.08 -7.11 1.15
N GLY A 53 19.08 -7.97 1.01
CA GLY A 53 19.52 -8.50 -0.29
C GLY A 53 19.92 -7.41 -1.31
N PRO A 54 19.50 -7.55 -2.59
CA PRO A 54 19.92 -6.65 -3.67
C PRO A 54 19.62 -5.16 -3.43
N ILE A 55 18.55 -4.85 -2.68
CA ILE A 55 18.19 -3.46 -2.38
C ILE A 55 19.24 -2.82 -1.47
N LYS A 56 19.69 -3.51 -0.42
CA LYS A 56 20.77 -3.00 0.44
C LYS A 56 22.05 -2.77 -0.35
N SER A 57 22.44 -3.74 -1.20
CA SER A 57 23.66 -3.64 -2.01
C SER A 57 23.59 -2.50 -3.02
N HIS A 58 22.45 -2.33 -3.70
CA HIS A 58 22.27 -1.29 -4.72
C HIS A 58 22.31 0.12 -4.12
N TYR A 59 21.67 0.32 -2.97
CA TYR A 59 21.62 1.61 -2.28
C TYR A 59 22.71 1.82 -1.23
N ARG A 60 23.62 0.85 -1.06
CA ARG A 60 24.72 0.89 -0.06
C ARG A 60 24.21 1.17 1.36
N ILE A 61 23.11 0.53 1.74
CA ILE A 61 22.47 0.71 3.04
C ILE A 61 23.11 -0.25 4.06
N ASP A 62 23.74 0.31 5.08
CA ASP A 62 24.19 -0.44 6.25
C ASP A 62 23.07 -0.46 7.31
N ALA A 63 22.39 -1.60 7.42
CA ALA A 63 21.27 -1.82 8.31
C ALA A 63 21.05 -3.32 8.58
N LYS A 64 20.24 -3.67 9.57
CA LYS A 64 19.79 -5.06 9.79
C LYS A 64 19.02 -5.60 8.57
N ASP A 65 19.25 -6.86 8.21
CA ASP A 65 18.43 -7.56 7.22
C ASP A 65 17.04 -7.83 7.78
N LEU A 66 16.04 -7.23 7.16
CA LEU A 66 14.63 -7.39 7.50
C LEU A 66 13.80 -7.52 6.22
N PRO A 67 12.69 -8.27 6.23
CA PRO A 67 11.80 -8.41 5.08
C PRO A 67 11.35 -7.04 4.55
N LEU A 68 11.20 -6.94 3.24
CA LEU A 68 10.55 -5.79 2.62
C LEU A 68 9.05 -5.84 2.96
N PRO A 69 8.37 -4.69 3.06
CA PRO A 69 6.91 -4.68 3.24
C PRO A 69 6.15 -5.51 2.20
N VAL A 70 6.64 -5.54 0.95
CA VAL A 70 6.03 -6.30 -0.15
C VAL A 70 6.17 -7.81 0.03
N ASP A 71 7.18 -8.30 0.75
CA ASP A 71 7.37 -9.74 0.98
C ASP A 71 6.19 -10.32 1.76
N TYR A 72 5.60 -9.54 2.67
CA TYR A 72 4.38 -9.92 3.40
C TYR A 72 3.13 -9.92 2.52
N GLN A 73 3.06 -9.06 1.50
CA GLN A 73 1.96 -9.08 0.53
C GLN A 73 2.04 -10.34 -0.34
N VAL A 74 3.25 -10.67 -0.83
CA VAL A 74 3.48 -11.87 -1.63
C VAL A 74 3.12 -13.11 -0.80
N ALA A 75 3.61 -13.22 0.45
CA ALA A 75 3.27 -14.31 1.35
C ALA A 75 1.76 -14.47 1.59
N ALA A 76 1.01 -13.36 1.67
CA ALA A 76 -0.44 -13.39 1.84
C ALA A 76 -1.22 -13.80 0.58
N THR A 77 -0.61 -13.70 -0.60
CA THR A 77 -1.22 -14.03 -1.90
C THR A 77 -0.70 -15.33 -2.52
N GLY A 78 0.40 -15.86 -1.99
CA GLY A 78 1.09 -17.06 -2.44
C GLY A 78 1.15 -18.10 -1.33
N GLY A 79 0.01 -18.76 -1.10
CA GLY A 79 -0.17 -19.95 -0.28
C GLY A 79 -1.28 -20.79 -0.87
#